data_AF-A0AA94PL45-F1
#
_entry.id   AF-A0AA94PL45-F1
#
_cell.length_a   1.000
_cell.length_b   1.000
_cell.length_c   1.000
_cell.angle_alpha   90.00
_cell.angle_beta   90.00
_cell.angle_gamma   90.00
#
_symmetry.space_group_name_H-M   'P 1'
#
loop_
_entity.id
_entity.type
_entity.pdbx_description
1 polymer ?
#
loop_
_entity_poly.entity_id
_entity_poly.type
_entity_poly.pdbx_seq_one_letter_code
_entity_poly.pdbx_strand_id
1 'polypeptide(L)'
;MVSKRSRPGNRTGVGMFILILFLVAVSGVVYFQTDLLRMVEKEPGLSGLVSVRGGVSLEQLKLTAGEIGIINSAVDRYRDTFTGVKLVVDSVGRIDHVEPGTVLVMAVELQTSGELVVKSWSRKLPRSKLVAQLTSYMAKAADEYNEFKRFPDVKQNFKTLYI
;
A
#
# COMPACT_ATOMS: atom_id res chain seq x y z
N MET A 1 -28.20 -75.34 -13.68
CA MET A 1 -28.35 -73.94 -14.17
C MET A 1 -27.86 -73.00 -13.10
N VAL A 2 -26.79 -72.24 -13.37
CA VAL A 2 -26.18 -71.27 -12.44
C VAL A 2 -26.83 -69.90 -12.67
N SER A 3 -27.37 -69.28 -11.62
CA SER A 3 -27.89 -67.91 -11.66
C SER A 3 -27.12 -67.02 -10.68
N LYS A 4 -26.57 -65.93 -11.24
CA LYS A 4 -25.65 -64.94 -10.68
C LYS A 4 -26.23 -64.18 -9.47
N ARG A 5 -25.50 -64.10 -8.37
CA ARG A 5 -25.72 -63.09 -7.31
C ARG A 5 -25.16 -61.73 -7.74
N SER A 6 -26.00 -60.69 -7.78
CA SER A 6 -25.54 -59.30 -7.89
C SER A 6 -25.35 -58.70 -6.50
N ARG A 7 -24.14 -58.20 -6.19
CA ARG A 7 -23.87 -57.43 -4.96
C ARG A 7 -24.41 -56.00 -5.11
N PRO A 8 -25.14 -55.43 -4.13
CA PRO A 8 -25.49 -54.02 -4.17
C PRO A 8 -24.26 -53.19 -3.78
N GLY A 9 -23.81 -52.34 -4.70
CA GLY A 9 -22.69 -51.42 -4.50
C GLY A 9 -23.05 -50.29 -3.53
N ASN A 10 -22.11 -49.96 -2.63
CA ASN A 10 -22.16 -48.86 -1.68
C ASN A 10 -22.38 -47.50 -2.37
N ARG A 11 -23.64 -47.13 -2.62
CA ARG A 11 -24.05 -45.83 -3.17
C ARG A 11 -24.17 -44.71 -2.11
N THR A 12 -24.08 -45.03 -0.83
CA THR A 12 -24.26 -44.08 0.28
C THR A 12 -23.03 -43.19 0.53
N GLY A 13 -21.82 -43.65 0.21
CA GLY A 13 -20.61 -42.85 0.41
C GLY A 13 -20.45 -41.72 -0.61
N VAL A 14 -20.72 -41.99 -1.89
CA VAL A 14 -20.44 -41.04 -2.99
C VAL A 14 -21.33 -39.79 -2.91
N GLY A 15 -22.61 -39.95 -2.55
CA GLY A 15 -23.52 -38.81 -2.39
C GLY A 15 -23.11 -37.87 -1.24
N MET A 16 -22.59 -38.44 -0.15
CA MET A 16 -22.12 -37.66 1.00
C MET A 16 -20.83 -36.87 0.67
N PHE A 17 -19.91 -37.45 -0.11
CA PHE A 17 -18.71 -36.74 -0.57
C PHE A 17 -19.03 -35.55 -1.48
N ILE A 18 -20.00 -35.70 -2.39
CA ILE A 18 -20.42 -34.62 -3.29
C ILE A 18 -21.06 -33.47 -2.48
N LEU A 19 -21.89 -33.79 -1.48
CA LEU A 19 -22.53 -32.79 -0.62
C LEU A 19 -21.49 -31.98 0.19
N ILE A 20 -20.48 -32.67 0.76
CA ILE A 20 -19.42 -32.01 1.53
C ILE A 20 -18.59 -31.08 0.64
N LEU A 21 -18.19 -31.53 -0.56
CA LEU A 21 -17.44 -30.71 -1.50
C LEU A 21 -18.22 -29.47 -1.94
N PHE A 22 -19.53 -29.61 -2.14
CA PHE A 22 -20.39 -28.48 -2.50
C PHE A 22 -20.51 -27.46 -1.35
N LEU A 23 -20.65 -27.92 -0.10
CA LEU A 23 -20.70 -27.03 1.07
C LEU A 23 -19.36 -26.32 1.32
N VAL A 24 -18.23 -27.00 1.12
CA VAL A 24 -16.90 -26.38 1.20
C VAL A 24 -16.71 -25.32 0.11
N ALA A 25 -17.15 -25.60 -1.12
CA ALA A 25 -17.08 -24.64 -2.22
C ALA A 25 -17.96 -23.40 -1.97
N VAL A 26 -19.20 -23.58 -1.50
CA VAL A 26 -20.10 -22.46 -1.16
C VAL A 26 -19.53 -21.65 0.01
N SER A 27 -18.96 -22.30 1.03
CA SER A 27 -18.32 -21.61 2.15
C SER A 27 -17.10 -20.80 1.71
N GLY A 28 -16.29 -21.32 0.78
CA GLY A 28 -15.17 -20.60 0.18
C GLY A 28 -15.62 -19.38 -0.63
N VAL A 29 -16.70 -19.49 -1.41
CA VAL A 29 -17.26 -18.38 -2.19
C VAL A 29 -17.86 -17.31 -1.28
N VAL A 30 -18.59 -17.71 -0.23
CA VAL A 30 -19.15 -16.77 0.75
C VAL A 30 -18.03 -16.09 1.54
N TYR A 31 -16.96 -16.80 1.90
CA TYR A 31 -15.77 -16.20 2.53
C TYR A 31 -15.10 -15.17 1.60
N PHE A 32 -14.88 -15.50 0.33
CA PHE A 32 -14.32 -14.56 -0.65
C PHE A 32 -15.23 -13.36 -0.94
N GLN A 33 -16.55 -13.56 -1.04
CA GLN A 33 -17.50 -12.46 -1.22
C GLN A 33 -17.56 -11.56 0.01
N THR A 34 -17.51 -12.14 1.21
CA THR A 34 -17.51 -11.35 2.45
C THR A 34 -16.18 -10.62 2.67
N ASP A 35 -15.04 -11.13 2.20
CA ASP A 35 -13.76 -10.42 2.26
C ASP A 35 -13.68 -9.27 1.24
N LEU A 36 -14.24 -9.46 0.04
CA LEU A 36 -14.39 -8.40 -0.98
C LEU A 36 -15.39 -7.30 -0.55
N LEU A 37 -16.44 -7.64 0.19
CA LEU A 37 -17.44 -6.70 0.71
C LEU A 37 -17.07 -6.12 2.09
N ARG A 38 -16.11 -6.72 2.81
CA ARG A 38 -15.54 -6.21 4.08
C ARG A 38 -14.35 -5.27 3.89
N MET A 39 -14.03 -4.88 2.66
CA MET A 39 -13.49 -3.53 2.41
C MET A 39 -14.57 -2.49 2.72
N VAL A 40 -14.94 -2.43 4.01
CA VAL A 40 -15.78 -1.43 4.61
C VAL A 40 -15.11 -0.10 4.36
N GLU A 41 -15.85 0.81 3.72
CA GLU A 41 -15.55 2.23 3.57
C GLU A 41 -15.19 2.84 4.93
N LYS A 42 -13.91 2.75 5.29
CA LYS A 42 -13.27 3.79 6.09
C LYS A 42 -13.23 5.00 5.16
N GLU A 43 -13.67 6.17 5.64
CA GLU A 43 -13.35 7.42 4.96
C GLU A 43 -11.88 7.36 4.51
N PRO A 44 -11.57 7.60 3.23
CA PRO A 44 -10.24 7.32 2.68
C PRO A 44 -9.28 8.37 3.22
N GLY A 45 -8.84 8.21 4.45
CA GLY A 45 -7.72 8.92 5.02
C GLY A 45 -6.44 8.32 4.48
N LEU A 46 -5.40 9.15 4.38
CA LEU A 46 -4.05 8.63 4.28
C LEU A 46 -3.76 7.71 5.47
N SER A 47 -2.96 6.67 5.24
CA SER A 47 -2.45 5.79 6.30
C SER A 47 -1.89 6.63 7.44
N GLY A 48 -2.10 6.20 8.70
CA GLY A 48 -1.59 6.92 9.88
C GLY A 48 -0.06 7.06 9.93
N LEU A 49 0.65 6.37 9.02
CA LEU A 49 2.08 6.52 8.80
C LEU A 49 2.44 7.73 7.93
N VAL A 50 1.48 8.29 7.19
CA VAL A 50 1.68 9.44 6.31
C VAL A 50 1.28 10.72 7.04
N SER A 51 2.20 11.67 7.11
CA SER A 51 1.92 13.03 7.56
C SER A 51 2.20 14.02 6.45
N VAL A 52 1.27 14.95 6.20
CA VAL A 52 1.46 16.04 5.24
C VAL A 52 1.72 17.33 6.01
N ARG A 53 2.75 18.07 5.62
CA ARG A 53 3.11 19.38 6.19
C ARG A 53 3.52 20.34 5.08
N GLY A 54 3.54 21.63 5.38
CA GLY A 54 3.95 22.69 4.45
C GLY A 54 2.86 23.74 4.27
N GLY A 55 3.00 24.55 3.23
CA GLY A 55 2.07 25.61 2.85
C GLY A 55 0.80 25.11 2.16
N VAL A 56 0.74 23.82 1.77
CA VAL A 56 -0.44 23.19 1.17
C VAL A 56 -0.95 22.07 2.08
N SER A 57 -2.21 22.20 2.53
CA SER A 57 -2.85 21.20 3.37
C SER A 57 -3.30 19.97 2.58
N LEU A 58 -3.58 18.86 3.28
CA LEU A 58 -4.07 17.63 2.66
C LEU A 58 -5.39 17.84 1.92
N GLU A 59 -6.30 18.63 2.50
CA GLU A 59 -7.61 18.96 1.94
C GLU A 59 -7.45 19.78 0.66
N GLN A 60 -6.50 20.71 0.63
CA GLN A 60 -6.19 21.52 -0.55
C GLN A 60 -5.62 20.68 -1.70
N LEU A 61 -4.90 19.60 -1.40
CA LEU A 61 -4.41 18.68 -2.44
C LEU A 61 -5.54 17.97 -3.19
N LYS A 62 -6.76 17.91 -2.63
CA LYS A 62 -7.93 17.26 -3.24
C LYS A 62 -7.57 15.88 -3.81
N LEU A 63 -6.90 15.05 -3.01
CA LEU A 63 -6.56 13.70 -3.42
C LEU A 63 -7.82 12.90 -3.68
N THR A 64 -7.87 12.24 -4.83
CA THR A 64 -8.98 11.32 -5.14
C THR A 64 -8.87 10.04 -4.30
N ALA A 65 -9.97 9.32 -4.11
CA ALA A 65 -9.94 8.03 -3.40
C ALA A 65 -8.94 7.04 -4.03
N GLY A 66 -8.81 7.04 -5.37
CA GLY A 66 -7.83 6.22 -6.07
C GLY A 66 -6.38 6.63 -5.78
N GLU A 67 -6.09 7.94 -5.75
CA GLU A 67 -4.77 8.46 -5.35
C GLU A 67 -4.41 8.08 -3.91
N ILE A 68 -5.37 8.18 -2.99
CA ILE A 68 -5.19 7.78 -1.58
C ILE A 68 -4.92 6.28 -1.49
N GLY A 69 -5.68 5.46 -2.22
CA GLY A 69 -5.45 4.02 -2.32
C GLY A 69 -4.04 3.69 -2.79
N ILE A 70 -3.55 4.35 -3.85
CA ILE A 70 -2.19 4.15 -4.38
C ILE A 70 -1.13 4.49 -3.34
N ILE A 71 -1.27 5.62 -2.63
CA ILE A 71 -0.33 6.01 -1.56
C ILE A 71 -0.35 4.97 -0.45
N ASN A 72 -1.54 4.59 0.03
CA ASN A 72 -1.69 3.64 1.13
C ASN A 72 -1.11 2.26 0.77
N SER A 73 -1.35 1.76 -0.45
CA SER A 73 -0.75 0.51 -0.93
C SER A 73 0.77 0.58 -1.00
N ALA A 74 1.34 1.72 -1.40
CA ALA A 74 2.78 1.88 -1.44
C ALA A 74 3.39 1.96 -0.03
N VAL A 75 2.71 2.64 0.91
CA VAL A 75 3.11 2.67 2.32
C VAL A 75 3.08 1.27 2.93
N ASP A 76 2.00 0.51 2.72
CA ASP A 76 1.88 -0.86 3.26
C ASP A 76 2.96 -1.79 2.67
N ARG A 77 3.22 -1.68 1.36
CA ARG A 77 4.30 -2.44 0.69
C ARG A 77 5.67 -2.24 1.34
N TYR A 78 5.97 -1.03 1.81
CA TYR A 78 7.28 -0.69 2.37
C TYR A 78 7.26 -0.51 3.90
N ARG A 79 6.19 -0.92 4.58
CA ARG A 79 6.00 -0.70 6.04
C ARG A 79 7.09 -1.33 6.92
N ASP A 80 7.67 -2.43 6.48
CA ASP A 80 8.74 -3.13 7.20
C ASP A 80 10.09 -2.39 7.05
N THR A 81 10.17 -1.49 6.06
CA THR A 81 11.33 -0.63 5.80
C THR A 81 11.16 0.75 6.41
N PHE A 82 9.99 1.35 6.20
CA PHE A 82 9.66 2.70 6.63
C PHE A 82 8.56 2.69 7.69
N THR A 83 8.90 3.21 8.87
CA THR A 83 8.00 3.34 10.01
C THR A 83 7.21 4.65 9.98
N GLY A 84 7.54 5.56 9.07
CA GLY A 84 6.82 6.82 8.89
C GLY A 84 7.17 7.49 7.56
N VAL A 85 6.18 8.16 6.98
CA VAL A 85 6.29 8.94 5.74
C VAL A 85 5.85 10.36 6.03
N LYS A 86 6.75 11.32 5.87
CA LYS A 86 6.45 12.73 6.03
C LYS A 86 6.59 13.41 4.68
N LEU A 87 5.46 13.79 4.11
CA LEU A 87 5.36 14.50 2.86
C LEU A 87 5.31 16.00 3.15
N VAL A 88 6.29 16.74 2.62
CA VAL A 88 6.31 18.19 2.67
C VAL A 88 5.85 18.72 1.32
N VAL A 89 4.79 19.53 1.30
CA VAL A 89 4.26 20.14 0.09
C VAL A 89 4.03 21.62 0.27
N ASP A 90 4.68 22.40 -0.58
CA ASP A 90 4.50 23.84 -0.70
C ASP A 90 4.02 24.19 -2.11
N SER A 91 3.37 25.34 -2.26
CA SER A 91 3.01 25.91 -3.55
C SER A 91 4.03 26.98 -3.97
N VAL A 92 4.21 27.16 -5.28
CA VAL A 92 4.98 28.30 -5.78
C VAL A 92 4.06 29.52 -5.82
N GLY A 93 4.14 30.37 -4.79
CA GLY A 93 3.32 31.57 -4.64
C GLY A 93 2.09 31.36 -3.74
N ARG A 94 1.24 32.38 -3.62
CA ARG A 94 -0.05 32.26 -2.93
C ARG A 94 -1.06 31.60 -3.86
N ILE A 95 -1.61 30.47 -3.44
CA ILE A 95 -2.56 29.71 -4.23
C ILE A 95 -3.75 29.38 -3.35
N ASP A 96 -4.92 29.88 -3.74
CA ASP A 96 -6.17 29.63 -3.01
C ASP A 96 -6.72 28.23 -3.30
N HIS A 97 -6.45 27.71 -4.51
CA HIS A 97 -6.93 26.41 -4.98
C HIS A 97 -5.83 25.64 -5.73
N VAL A 98 -5.60 24.39 -5.32
CA VAL A 98 -4.68 23.49 -6.04
C VAL A 98 -5.45 22.76 -7.14
N GLU A 99 -5.02 22.99 -8.38
CA GLU A 99 -5.52 22.31 -9.57
C GLU A 99 -4.49 21.26 -10.05
N PRO A 100 -4.88 20.31 -10.93
CA PRO A 100 -3.95 19.29 -11.43
C PRO A 100 -2.67 19.84 -12.08
N GLY A 101 -2.72 21.05 -12.65
CA GLY A 101 -1.58 21.74 -13.26
C GLY A 101 -0.76 22.60 -12.30
N THR A 102 -1.22 22.82 -11.07
CA THR A 102 -0.52 23.66 -10.09
C THR A 102 0.86 23.09 -9.77
N VAL A 103 1.89 23.92 -9.88
CA VAL A 103 3.26 23.53 -9.55
C VAL A 103 3.45 23.55 -8.04
N LEU A 104 3.80 22.38 -7.51
CA LEU A 104 4.09 22.14 -6.11
C LEU A 104 5.59 21.91 -5.93
N VAL A 105 6.11 22.36 -4.79
CA VAL A 105 7.42 21.98 -4.28
C VAL A 105 7.19 20.84 -3.29
N MET A 106 7.73 19.67 -3.63
CA MET A 106 7.57 18.44 -2.86
C MET A 106 8.91 18.02 -2.27
N ALA A 107 8.92 17.62 -1.00
CA ALA A 107 10.01 16.86 -0.40
C ALA A 107 9.43 15.72 0.46
N VAL A 108 10.20 14.64 0.63
CA VAL A 108 9.77 13.46 1.40
C VAL A 108 10.82 13.11 2.43
N GLU A 109 10.37 12.79 3.63
CA GLU A 109 11.19 12.26 4.71
C GLU A 109 10.61 10.91 5.13
N LEU A 110 11.41 9.86 5.01
CA LEU A 110 11.03 8.49 5.34
C LEU A 110 11.80 8.06 6.59
N GLN A 111 11.08 7.76 7.66
CA GLN A 111 11.66 7.24 8.90
C GLN A 111 11.87 5.74 8.75
N THR A 112 13.06 5.25 9.09
CA THR A 112 13.38 3.82 9.08
C THR A 112 13.32 3.25 10.50
N SER A 113 13.30 1.91 10.61
CA SER A 113 13.39 1.21 11.89
C SER A 113 14.75 1.32 12.61
N GLY A 114 15.80 1.79 11.93
CA GLY A 114 17.19 1.75 12.41
C GLY A 114 17.79 3.11 12.75
N GLU A 115 16.99 4.06 13.26
CA GLU A 115 17.37 5.46 13.57
C GLU A 115 17.84 6.32 12.37
N LEU A 116 17.89 5.75 11.17
CA LEU A 116 18.24 6.45 9.94
C LEU A 116 16.99 7.08 9.30
N VAL A 117 17.16 8.27 8.74
CA VAL A 117 16.09 8.96 8.00
C VAL A 117 16.50 9.13 6.54
N VAL A 118 15.62 8.74 5.61
CA VAL A 118 15.86 8.92 4.17
C VAL A 118 15.11 10.16 3.69
N LYS A 119 15.82 11.15 3.15
CA LYS A 119 15.27 12.45 2.74
C LYS A 119 15.43 12.70 1.26
N SER A 120 14.39 13.23 0.64
CA SER A 120 14.44 13.65 -0.75
C SER A 120 14.93 15.08 -0.84
N TRP A 121 15.65 15.40 -1.91
CA TRP A 121 15.76 16.79 -2.34
C TRP A 121 14.39 17.32 -2.75
N SER A 122 14.15 18.61 -2.53
CA SER A 122 12.93 19.27 -2.96
C SER A 122 12.81 19.28 -4.48
N ARG A 123 11.63 18.96 -5.01
CA ARG A 123 11.37 18.93 -6.45
C ARG A 123 10.11 19.71 -6.80
N LYS A 124 10.16 20.44 -7.92
CA LYS A 124 9.00 21.11 -8.51
C LYS A 124 8.29 20.15 -9.46
N LEU A 125 6.99 19.97 -9.26
CA LEU A 125 6.17 19.10 -10.11
C LEU A 125 4.70 19.56 -10.11
N PRO A 126 3.96 19.32 -11.19
CA PRO A 126 2.52 19.59 -11.21
C PRO A 126 1.78 18.64 -10.27
N ARG A 127 0.73 19.10 -9.59
CA ARG A 127 -0.08 18.32 -8.64
C ARG A 127 -0.48 16.95 -9.17
N SER A 128 -0.84 16.85 -10.45
CA SER A 128 -1.19 15.60 -11.14
C SER A 128 -0.10 14.52 -11.11
N LYS A 129 1.17 14.89 -10.88
CA LYS A 129 2.31 13.97 -10.80
C LYS A 129 2.74 13.66 -9.35
N LEU A 130 2.13 14.29 -8.36
CA LEU A 130 2.51 14.18 -6.94
C LEU A 130 2.53 12.73 -6.46
N VAL A 131 1.45 12.00 -6.71
CA VAL A 131 1.29 10.62 -6.24
C VAL A 131 2.31 9.70 -6.91
N ALA A 132 2.44 9.80 -8.24
CA ALA A 132 3.41 8.99 -8.99
C ALA A 132 4.85 9.26 -8.54
N GLN A 133 5.19 10.53 -8.25
CA GLN A 133 6.52 10.87 -7.76
C GLN A 133 6.75 10.37 -6.33
N LEU A 134 5.75 10.46 -5.46
CA LEU A 134 5.81 9.94 -4.09
C LEU A 134 6.05 8.43 -4.07
N THR A 135 5.28 7.67 -4.84
CA THR A 135 5.43 6.21 -4.89
C THR A 135 6.74 5.79 -5.53
N SER A 136 7.18 6.47 -6.59
CA SER A 136 8.50 6.25 -7.20
C SER A 136 9.63 6.54 -6.21
N TYR A 137 9.51 7.62 -5.43
CA TYR A 137 10.52 7.97 -4.44
C TYR A 137 10.59 6.94 -3.31
N MET A 138 9.44 6.47 -2.79
CA MET A 138 9.42 5.42 -1.76
C MET A 138 10.05 4.12 -2.26
N ALA A 139 9.77 3.72 -3.51
CA ALA A 139 10.38 2.54 -4.11
C ALA A 139 11.91 2.68 -4.20
N LYS A 140 12.39 3.78 -4.79
CA LYS A 140 13.82 4.05 -4.90
C LYS A 140 14.49 4.10 -3.54
N ALA A 141 13.89 4.79 -2.58
CA ALA A 141 14.42 4.90 -1.22
C ALA A 141 14.51 3.53 -0.52
N ALA A 142 13.55 2.64 -0.76
CA ALA A 142 13.58 1.29 -0.19
C ALA A 142 14.74 0.48 -0.76
N ASP A 143 14.95 0.54 -2.08
CA ASP A 143 16.04 -0.15 -2.76
C ASP A 143 17.41 0.34 -2.25
N GLU A 144 17.61 1.66 -2.24
CA GLU A 144 18.85 2.31 -1.79
C GLU A 144 19.12 2.03 -0.30
N TYR A 145 18.09 2.08 0.55
CA TYR A 145 18.23 1.73 1.96
C TYR A 145 18.56 0.24 2.16
N ASN A 146 17.96 -0.66 1.37
CA ASN A 146 18.27 -2.09 1.44
C ASN A 146 19.69 -2.39 0.98
N GLU A 147 20.20 -1.67 -0.02
CA GLU A 147 21.60 -1.75 -0.44
C GLU A 147 22.52 -1.21 0.66
N PHE A 148 22.22 -0.04 1.21
CA PHE A 148 22.95 0.54 2.33
C PHE A 148 23.00 -0.41 3.54
N LYS A 149 21.92 -1.15 3.81
CA LYS A 149 21.87 -2.12 4.91
C LYS A 149 22.90 -3.25 4.80
N ARG A 150 23.44 -3.52 3.60
CA ARG A 150 24.48 -4.53 3.36
C ARG A 150 25.85 -4.12 3.88
N PHE A 151 26.06 -2.83 4.16
CA PHE A 151 27.34 -2.27 4.64
C PHE A 151 27.20 -1.75 6.09
N PRO A 152 27.24 -2.63 7.10
CA PRO A 152 26.96 -2.27 8.50
C PRO A 152 27.93 -1.23 9.07
N ASP A 153 29.17 -1.21 8.61
CA ASP A 153 30.21 -0.28 9.07
C ASP A 153 29.86 1.19 8.76
N VAL A 154 29.08 1.42 7.70
CA VAL A 154 28.63 2.76 7.30
C VAL A 154 27.50 3.25 8.20
N LYS A 155 26.64 2.36 8.73
CA LYS A 155 25.49 2.77 9.58
C LYS A 155 25.90 3.50 10.85
N GLN A 156 27.06 3.19 11.41
CA GLN A 156 27.49 3.77 12.69
C GLN A 156 27.73 5.29 12.61
N ASN A 157 27.91 5.85 11.41
CA ASN A 157 28.34 7.23 11.22
C ASN A 157 27.30 8.14 10.54
N PHE A 158 26.18 7.62 10.04
CA PHE A 158 25.21 8.42 9.26
C PHE A 158 23.78 8.31 9.78
N LYS A 159 23.21 9.45 10.15
CA LYS A 159 21.81 9.58 10.61
C LYS A 159 20.82 9.90 9.48
N THR A 160 21.32 10.31 8.31
CA THR A 160 20.47 10.74 7.19
C THR A 160 21.05 10.33 5.86
N LEU A 161 20.21 9.76 5.00
CA LEU A 161 20.52 9.43 3.61
C LEU A 161 19.72 10.37 2.70
N TYR A 162 20.38 11.05 1.77
CA TYR A 162 19.72 11.93 0.79
C TYR A 162 19.63 11.26 -0.58
N ILE A 163 18.46 11.28 -1.21
CA ILE A 163 18.16 10.64 -2.50
C ILE A 163 17.45 11.59 -3.48
#